data_AF-A0A7L4PWD3-F1
#
_entry.id   AF-A0A7L4PWD3-F1
#
_cell.length_a   1.000
_cell.length_b   1.000
_cell.length_c   1.000
_cell.angle_alpha   90.00
_cell.angle_beta   90.00
_cell.angle_gamma   90.00
#
_symmetry.space_group_name_H-M   'P 1'
#
loop_
_entity.id
_entity.type
_entity.pdbx_description
1 polymer ?
#
loop_
_entity_poly.entity_id
_entity_poly.type
_entity_poly.pdbx_seq_one_letter_code
_entity_poly.pdbx_strand_id
1 'polypeptide(L)'
;MRSAMPTHWAMTLETVIEKTGELDHLFALVERRCRAAGVVAASPDASAAAIVEEVINPLLAELECHLRGRLSPAMAEGEVKALIAAWIDDRIAELEA
;
A
#
# COMPACT_ATOMS: atom_id res chain seq x y z
N MET A 1 7.14 30.72 -21.34
CA MET A 1 6.75 29.30 -21.21
C MET A 1 7.24 28.79 -19.87
N ARG A 2 6.36 28.48 -18.93
CA ARG A 2 6.74 27.78 -17.69
C ARG A 2 6.79 26.29 -18.03
N SER A 3 7.97 25.69 -17.97
CA SER A 3 8.11 24.23 -18.05
C SER A 3 7.29 23.60 -16.93
N ALA A 4 6.34 22.74 -17.30
CA ALA A 4 5.74 21.80 -16.37
C ALA A 4 6.86 20.83 -15.98
N MET A 5 7.46 21.05 -14.81
CA MET A 5 8.31 20.05 -14.16
C MET A 5 7.45 18.78 -13.99
N PRO A 6 7.97 17.58 -14.29
CA PRO A 6 7.25 16.35 -13.99
C PRO A 6 7.02 16.32 -12.49
N THR A 7 5.76 16.38 -12.08
CA THR A 7 5.34 16.24 -10.70
C THR A 7 5.63 14.78 -10.32
N HIS A 8 6.80 14.50 -9.73
CA HIS A 8 7.34 13.13 -9.60
C HIS A 8 6.40 12.14 -8.88
N TRP A 9 5.43 12.67 -8.13
CA TRP A 9 4.42 11.91 -7.39
C TRP A 9 2.96 12.29 -7.70
N ALA A 10 2.68 13.04 -8.77
CA ALA A 10 1.31 13.13 -9.29
C ALA A 10 0.98 11.87 -10.13
N MET A 11 1.29 10.71 -9.58
CA MET A 11 1.23 9.40 -10.22
C MET A 11 0.30 8.49 -9.40
N THR A 12 -0.17 7.38 -9.99
CA THR A 12 -1.05 6.43 -9.31
C THR A 12 -0.33 5.72 -8.15
N LEU A 13 -1.07 5.18 -7.19
CA LEU A 13 -0.50 4.40 -6.08
C LEU A 13 0.40 3.26 -6.58
N GLU A 14 -0.02 2.60 -7.66
CA GLU A 14 0.78 1.58 -8.37
C GLU A 14 2.20 2.07 -8.69
N THR A 15 2.34 3.24 -9.32
CA THR A 15 3.66 3.81 -9.65
C THR A 15 4.48 4.16 -8.40
N VAL A 16 3.82 4.57 -7.31
CA VAL A 16 4.49 4.86 -6.04
C VAL A 16 5.07 3.59 -5.43
N ILE A 17 4.30 2.50 -5.42
CA ILE A 17 4.73 1.20 -4.89
C ILE A 17 5.87 0.63 -5.73
N GLU A 18 5.75 0.66 -7.06
CA GLU A 18 6.78 0.17 -7.98
C GLU A 18 8.11 0.91 -7.79
N LYS A 19 8.07 2.25 -7.70
CA LYS A 19 9.29 3.06 -7.55
C LYS A 19 9.97 2.90 -6.19
N THR A 20 9.21 2.62 -5.13
CA THR A 20 9.77 2.49 -3.78
C THR A 20 10.27 1.09 -3.47
N GLY A 21 9.84 0.08 -4.24
CA GLY A 21 10.17 -1.32 -4.01
C GLY A 21 9.47 -1.91 -2.77
N GLU A 22 8.39 -1.28 -2.29
CA GLU A 22 7.65 -1.71 -1.10
C GLU A 22 6.62 -2.81 -1.36
N LEU A 23 6.60 -3.39 -2.58
CA LEU A 23 5.64 -4.42 -2.96
C LEU A 23 5.74 -5.68 -2.06
N ASP A 24 6.96 -6.13 -1.75
CA ASP A 24 7.19 -7.29 -0.88
C ASP A 24 6.71 -7.03 0.57
N HIS A 25 6.89 -5.80 1.04
CA HIS A 25 6.42 -5.37 2.36
C HIS A 25 4.90 -5.28 2.42
N LEU A 26 4.25 -4.76 1.37
CA LEU A 26 2.79 -4.76 1.26
C LEU A 26 2.25 -6.18 1.18
N PHE A 27 2.92 -7.07 0.46
CA PHE A 27 2.55 -8.49 0.42
C PHE A 27 2.61 -9.13 1.81
N ALA A 28 3.65 -8.84 2.58
CA ALA A 28 3.78 -9.33 3.96
C ALA A 28 2.67 -8.80 4.90
N LEU A 29 2.15 -7.59 4.67
CA LEU A 29 0.99 -7.06 5.39
C LEU A 29 -0.32 -7.72 4.93
N VAL A 30 -0.51 -7.94 3.63
CA VAL A 30 -1.66 -8.66 3.07
C VAL A 30 -1.77 -10.04 3.69
N GLU A 31 -0.69 -10.82 3.72
CA GLU A 31 -0.69 -12.15 4.33
C GLU A 31 -1.12 -12.13 5.80
N ARG A 32 -0.65 -11.14 6.57
CA ARG A 32 -1.03 -10.99 7.99
C ARG A 32 -2.50 -10.64 8.14
N ARG A 33 -3.02 -9.71 7.34
CA ARG A 33 -4.46 -9.37 7.36
C ARG A 33 -5.34 -10.54 6.95
N CYS A 34 -4.95 -11.30 5.93
CA CYS A 34 -5.67 -12.52 5.55
C CYS A 34 -5.75 -13.51 6.72
N ARG A 35 -4.65 -13.72 7.44
CA ARG A 35 -4.61 -14.57 8.64
C ARG A 35 -5.49 -14.02 9.77
N ALA A 36 -5.43 -12.71 10.03
CA ALA A 36 -6.19 -12.07 11.10
C ALA A 36 -7.70 -12.05 10.83
N ALA A 37 -8.11 -11.82 9.59
CA ALA A 37 -9.51 -11.81 9.17
C ALA A 37 -10.11 -13.22 9.01
N GLY A 38 -9.29 -14.27 9.02
CA GLY A 38 -9.75 -15.64 8.85
C GLY A 38 -10.45 -15.85 7.50
N VAL A 39 -9.97 -15.18 6.44
CA VAL A 39 -10.53 -15.29 5.10
C VAL A 39 -10.37 -16.74 4.62
N VAL A 40 -11.45 -17.51 4.72
CA VAL A 40 -11.55 -18.90 4.28
C VAL A 40 -12.72 -18.99 3.31
N ALA A 41 -12.43 -19.21 2.03
CA ALA A 41 -13.48 -19.41 1.03
C ALA A 41 -13.62 -20.88 0.62
N ALA A 42 -14.78 -21.21 0.04
CA ALA A 42 -15.14 -22.57 -0.35
C ALA A 42 -14.34 -23.15 -1.53
N SER A 43 -13.62 -22.30 -2.27
CA SER A 43 -12.76 -22.70 -3.40
C SER A 43 -11.57 -21.75 -3.55
N PRO A 44 -10.52 -22.14 -4.29
CA PRO A 44 -9.37 -21.27 -4.56
C PRO A 44 -9.75 -19.95 -5.25
N ASP A 45 -10.64 -19.99 -6.25
CA ASP A 45 -11.08 -18.78 -6.98
C ASP A 45 -11.91 -17.85 -6.10
N ALA A 46 -12.80 -18.41 -5.28
CA ALA A 46 -13.56 -17.64 -4.29
C ALA A 46 -12.64 -17.06 -3.20
N SER A 47 -11.54 -17.75 -2.87
CA SER A 47 -10.54 -17.26 -1.92
C SER A 47 -9.77 -16.08 -2.51
N ALA A 48 -9.40 -16.14 -3.79
CA ALA A 48 -8.73 -15.04 -4.46
C ALA A 48 -9.62 -13.78 -4.52
N ALA A 49 -10.89 -13.93 -4.90
CA ALA A 49 -11.84 -12.82 -4.92
C ALA A 49 -12.06 -12.22 -3.52
N ALA A 50 -12.22 -13.06 -2.50
CA ALA A 50 -12.37 -12.60 -1.12
C ALA A 50 -11.12 -11.87 -0.60
N ILE A 51 -9.91 -12.38 -0.89
CA ILE A 51 -8.66 -11.70 -0.53
C ILE A 51 -8.56 -10.33 -1.20
N VAL A 52 -8.94 -10.22 -2.48
CA VAL A 52 -8.92 -8.94 -3.19
C VAL A 52 -9.90 -7.95 -2.55
N GLU A 53 -11.15 -8.34 -2.36
CA GLU A 53 -12.20 -7.42 -1.91
C GLU A 53 -12.14 -7.10 -0.42
N GLU A 54 -11.78 -8.07 0.42
CA GLU A 54 -11.81 -7.91 1.88
C GLU A 54 -10.47 -7.46 2.46
N VAL A 55 -9.36 -7.67 1.74
CA VAL A 55 -8.01 -7.39 2.26
C VAL A 55 -7.26 -6.40 1.38
N ILE A 56 -7.05 -6.71 0.10
CA ILE A 56 -6.18 -5.90 -0.76
C ILE A 56 -6.82 -4.54 -1.05
N ASN A 57 -8.08 -4.50 -1.51
CA ASN A 57 -8.76 -3.24 -1.85
C ASN A 57 -8.85 -2.28 -0.65
N PRO A 58 -9.28 -2.72 0.56
CA PRO A 58 -9.27 -1.85 1.74
C PRO A 58 -7.87 -1.37 2.11
N LEU A 59 -6.86 -2.26 2.07
CA LEU A 59 -5.47 -1.90 2.37
C LEU A 59 -4.94 -0.84 1.42
N LEU A 60 -5.15 -0.99 0.11
CA LEU A 60 -4.73 0.00 -0.87
C LEU A 60 -5.47 1.32 -0.65
N ALA A 61 -6.78 1.30 -0.37
CA ALA A 61 -7.54 2.52 -0.08
C ALA A 61 -7.04 3.25 1.19
N GLU A 62 -6.68 2.51 2.24
CA GLU A 62 -6.07 3.08 3.45
C GLU A 62 -4.70 3.70 3.16
N LEU A 63 -3.85 3.01 2.38
CA LEU A 63 -2.56 3.52 1.96
C LEU A 63 -2.69 4.79 1.11
N GLU A 64 -3.60 4.81 0.13
CA GLU A 64 -3.90 6.01 -0.64
C GLU A 64 -4.34 7.17 0.26
N CYS A 65 -5.21 6.89 1.23
CA CYS A 65 -5.69 7.89 2.18
C CYS A 65 -4.53 8.41 3.06
N HIS A 66 -3.63 7.53 3.50
CA HIS A 66 -2.45 7.89 4.28
C HIS A 66 -1.51 8.80 3.50
N LEU A 67 -1.24 8.48 2.24
CA LEU A 67 -0.32 9.22 1.38
C LEU A 67 -0.90 10.56 0.90
N ARG A 68 -2.23 10.66 0.81
CA ARG A 68 -2.94 11.87 0.37
C ARG A 68 -2.60 13.06 1.28
N GLY A 69 -2.01 14.10 0.69
CA GLY A 69 -1.61 15.30 1.42
C GLY A 69 -0.28 15.19 2.16
N ARG A 70 0.35 14.01 2.19
CA ARG A 70 1.72 13.81 2.71
C ARG A 70 2.75 13.80 1.60
N LEU A 71 2.38 13.31 0.41
CA LEU A 71 3.26 13.34 -0.75
C LEU A 71 3.42 14.76 -1.30
N SER A 72 4.68 15.17 -1.46
CA SER A 72 5.05 16.40 -2.15
C SER A 72 5.90 16.07 -3.37
N PRO A 73 5.74 16.77 -4.51
CA PRO A 73 6.54 16.55 -5.71
C PRO A 73 8.06 16.70 -5.50
N ALA A 74 8.47 17.36 -4.42
CA ALA A 74 9.86 17.58 -4.06
C ALA A 74 10.48 16.44 -3.21
N MET A 75 9.67 15.49 -2.74
CA MET A 75 10.18 14.38 -1.93
C MET A 75 11.06 13.45 -2.76
N ALA A 76 12.19 13.05 -2.19
CA ALA A 76 13.04 12.01 -2.72
C ALA A 76 12.36 10.64 -2.59
N GLU A 77 12.72 9.71 -3.48
CA GLU A 77 12.22 8.33 -3.45
C GLU A 77 12.42 7.65 -2.09
N GLY A 78 13.57 7.85 -1.46
CA GLY A 78 13.85 7.31 -0.12
C GLY A 78 12.93 7.86 0.97
N GLU A 79 12.47 9.11 0.86
CA GLU A 79 11.52 9.70 1.82
C GLU A 79 10.13 9.10 1.65
N VAL A 80 9.70 8.88 0.41
CA VAL A 80 8.43 8.23 0.10
C VAL A 80 8.45 6.76 0.52
N LYS A 81 9.57 6.07 0.27
CA LYS A 81 9.79 4.70 0.74
C LYS A 81 9.68 4.61 2.26
N ALA A 82 10.39 5.49 2.99
CA ALA A 82 10.34 5.51 4.45
C ALA A 82 8.92 5.78 4.99
N LEU A 83 8.16 6.66 4.32
CA LEU A 83 6.77 6.95 4.70
C LEU A 83 5.87 5.71 4.54
N ILE A 84 6.01 4.97 3.44
CA ILE A 84 5.23 3.75 3.18
C ILE A 84 5.66 2.64 4.14
N ALA A 85 6.96 2.40 4.28
CA ALA A 85 7.48 1.38 5.19
C ALA A 85 7.02 1.60 6.63
N ALA A 86 7.11 2.83 7.14
CA ALA A 86 6.63 3.16 8.48
C ALA A 86 5.12 2.91 8.65
N TRP A 87 4.31 3.26 7.64
CA TRP A 87 2.88 2.94 7.68
C TRP A 87 2.62 1.43 7.70
N ILE A 88 3.35 0.65 6.91
CA ILE A 88 3.25 -0.81 6.88
C ILE A 88 3.61 -1.39 8.24
N ASP A 89 4.72 -0.96 8.83
CA ASP A 89 5.17 -1.40 10.16
C ASP A 89 4.12 -1.08 11.23
N ASP A 90 3.55 0.12 11.21
CA ASP A 90 2.45 0.50 12.11
C ASP A 90 1.23 -0.41 11.94
N ARG A 91 0.83 -0.72 10.70
CA ARG A 91 -0.30 -1.64 10.44
C ARG A 91 0.00 -3.07 10.90
N ILE A 92 1.25 -3.53 10.78
CA ILE A 92 1.66 -4.85 11.26
C ILE A 92 1.60 -4.91 12.78
N ALA A 93 2.14 -3.90 13.47
CA ALA A 93 2.14 -3.83 14.93
C ALA A 93 0.71 -3.86 15.51
N GLU A 94 -0.26 -3.20 14.85
CA GLU A 94 -1.67 -3.24 15.24
C GLU A 94 -2.32 -4.63 15.15
N LEU A 95 -1.81 -5.51 14.29
CA LEU A 95 -2.32 -6.89 14.16
C LEU A 95 -1.72 -7.84 15.20
N GLU A 96 -0.64 -7.44 15.86
CA GLU A 96 0.10 -8.25 16.84
C GLU A 96 -0.17 -7.83 18.30
N ALA A 97 -0.94 -6.74 18.49
CA ALA A 97 -1.34 -6.19 19.80
C ALA A 97 -2.65 -6.78 20.32
#